data_AF-A0A5C8B6X5-F1
#
_entry.id   AF-A0A5C8B6X5-F1
#
_cell.length_a   1.000
_cell.length_b   1.000
_cell.length_c   1.000
_cell.angle_alpha   90.00
_cell.angle_beta   90.00
_cell.angle_gamma   90.00
#
_symmetry.space_group_name_H-M   'P 1'
#
loop_
_entity.id
_entity.type
_entity.pdbx_description
1 polymer ?
#
loop_
_entity_poly.entity_id
_entity_poly.type
_entity_poly.pdbx_seq_one_letter_code
_entity_poly.pdbx_strand_id
1 'polypeptide(L)'
;MKYLIARSLLATGVSLLCAANAYAEAGVSGSANIAANLAPEPLMLAQPINDDDRFMALRDAALHEDSKAAQLHAAALGKYDVPSYVDYYQLRARLRSASNAEFLQFLKKYEGNAIADRLRNDWLLVLGYRGDWGTFDQQLPLFVVNDDNQVKCYALLSKAQKQQKVAVEARALLNSPKQYGEGCYTLITQLVAQGQFTDGDLWAQMRMAAESSAAPFADSVADLPAVPGHRAMQAPH
;
A
#
# COMPACT_ATOMS: atom_id res chain seq x y z
N MET A 1 -29.33 -5.10 38.07
CA MET A 1 -29.87 -6.39 38.57
C MET A 1 -29.77 -7.39 37.43
N LYS A 2 -28.77 -8.31 37.47
CA LYS A 2 -28.88 -9.74 37.84
C LYS A 2 -29.90 -10.47 36.94
N TYR A 3 -29.58 -11.53 36.17
CA TYR A 3 -28.95 -12.78 36.58
C TYR A 3 -28.27 -13.55 35.42
N LEU A 4 -27.12 -14.16 35.74
CA LEU A 4 -26.52 -15.35 35.10
C LEU A 4 -27.46 -16.57 35.21
N ILE A 5 -27.49 -17.47 34.21
CA ILE A 5 -27.53 -18.93 34.43
C ILE A 5 -26.69 -19.65 33.37
N ALA A 6 -25.69 -20.39 33.85
CA ALA A 6 -24.87 -21.32 33.09
C ALA A 6 -25.58 -22.68 32.94
N ARG A 7 -25.30 -23.40 31.86
CA ARG A 7 -25.62 -24.84 31.75
C ARG A 7 -24.52 -25.58 31.00
N SER A 8 -23.73 -26.31 31.76
CA SER A 8 -22.79 -27.35 31.37
C SER A 8 -23.51 -28.69 31.18
N LEU A 9 -23.10 -29.51 30.21
CA LEU A 9 -23.25 -30.96 30.23
C LEU A 9 -22.25 -31.63 29.26
N LEU A 10 -21.39 -32.47 29.84
CA LEU A 10 -20.49 -33.43 29.20
C LEU A 10 -21.26 -34.72 28.86
N ALA A 11 -20.88 -35.39 27.77
CA ALA A 11 -21.08 -36.83 27.54
C ALA A 11 -20.18 -37.26 26.34
N THR A 12 -19.06 -37.96 26.58
CA THR A 12 -18.86 -39.42 26.30
C THR A 12 -19.20 -39.80 24.86
N GLY A 13 -18.28 -40.24 23.99
CA GLY A 13 -17.28 -41.29 24.17
C GLY A 13 -17.72 -42.51 23.36
N VAL A 14 -17.05 -42.81 22.24
CA VAL A 14 -17.17 -44.08 21.50
C VAL A 14 -15.77 -44.51 21.08
N SER A 15 -15.40 -45.71 21.53
CA SER A 15 -14.16 -46.43 21.25
C SER A 15 -14.45 -47.70 20.45
N LEU A 16 -13.38 -48.27 19.88
CA LEU A 16 -13.22 -49.62 19.30
C LEU A 16 -13.83 -49.82 17.89
N LEU A 17 -13.15 -50.44 16.92
CA LEU A 17 -12.37 -51.67 17.00
C LEU A 17 -11.11 -51.72 16.12
N CYS A 18 -10.16 -52.51 16.60
CA CYS A 18 -8.94 -53.00 15.97
C CYS A 18 -9.19 -53.95 14.78
N ALA A 19 -8.23 -53.98 13.84
CA ALA A 19 -7.84 -55.21 13.15
C ALA A 19 -6.31 -55.22 13.01
N ALA A 20 -5.68 -56.19 13.65
CA ALA A 20 -4.26 -56.49 13.55
C ALA A 20 -4.04 -57.53 12.43
N ASN A 21 -2.99 -57.34 11.63
CA ASN A 21 -2.39 -58.40 10.83
C ASN A 21 -0.86 -58.38 11.05
N ALA A 22 -0.35 -59.52 11.50
CA ALA A 22 1.06 -59.91 11.48
C ALA A 22 1.24 -60.86 10.26
N TYR A 23 2.39 -61.15 9.65
CA TYR A 23 3.79 -61.23 10.10
C TYR A 23 4.71 -61.09 8.85
N ALA A 24 5.95 -60.65 9.02
CA ALA A 24 7.16 -61.31 8.46
C ALA A 24 8.43 -60.50 8.83
N GLU A 25 9.39 -61.18 9.44
CA GLU A 25 10.71 -60.67 9.80
C GLU A 25 11.70 -60.72 8.62
N ALA A 26 12.61 -59.74 8.54
CA ALA A 26 14.07 -59.93 8.37
C ALA A 26 14.74 -58.60 7.95
N GLY A 27 15.81 -58.20 8.64
CA GLY A 27 16.78 -57.24 8.10
C GLY A 27 17.19 -56.11 9.05
N VAL A 28 18.14 -56.41 9.95
CA VAL A 28 18.95 -55.40 10.63
C VAL A 28 19.93 -54.79 9.62
N SER A 29 19.87 -53.48 9.42
CA SER A 29 21.04 -52.62 9.25
C SER A 29 20.62 -51.18 9.54
N GLY A 30 21.13 -50.65 10.65
CA GLY A 30 20.77 -49.35 11.19
C GLY A 30 21.04 -48.22 10.20
N SER A 31 19.99 -47.46 9.90
CA SER A 31 20.10 -46.09 9.45
C SER A 31 19.58 -45.22 10.58
N ALA A 32 20.49 -44.51 11.26
CA ALA A 32 20.12 -43.53 12.26
C ALA A 32 19.32 -42.42 11.59
N ASN A 33 18.00 -42.40 11.80
CA ASN A 33 17.15 -41.26 11.46
C ASN A 33 17.48 -40.12 12.43
N ILE A 34 18.46 -39.29 12.07
CA ILE A 34 18.65 -37.98 12.68
C ILE A 34 17.56 -37.09 12.07
N ALA A 35 16.37 -37.09 12.67
CA ALA A 35 15.41 -36.01 12.48
C ALA A 35 16.01 -34.76 13.15
N ALA A 36 16.82 -34.02 12.39
CA ALA A 36 17.32 -32.72 12.79
C ALA A 36 16.11 -31.79 12.93
N ASN A 37 15.77 -31.50 14.19
CA ASN A 37 14.77 -30.51 14.57
C ASN A 37 15.37 -29.12 14.29
N LEU A 38 15.39 -28.72 13.02
CA LEU A 38 15.80 -27.38 12.60
C LEU A 38 14.64 -26.42 12.87
N ALA A 39 14.53 -25.96 14.12
CA ALA A 39 13.84 -24.71 14.37
C ALA A 39 14.57 -23.62 13.54
N PRO A 40 13.86 -22.78 12.77
CA PRO A 40 14.51 -21.66 12.10
C PRO A 40 15.11 -20.76 13.18
N GLU A 41 16.43 -20.59 13.15
CA GLU A 41 17.08 -19.61 14.01
C GLU A 41 16.48 -18.23 13.73
N PRO A 42 16.19 -17.43 14.78
CA PRO A 42 15.75 -16.06 14.57
C PRO A 42 16.80 -15.34 13.72
N LEU A 43 16.36 -14.72 12.62
CA LEU A 43 17.17 -13.82 11.80
C LEU A 43 17.74 -12.74 12.71
N MET A 44 18.96 -12.95 13.20
CA MET A 44 19.68 -11.96 13.96
C MET A 44 20.06 -10.88 12.95
N LEU A 45 19.33 -9.76 12.95
CA LEU A 45 19.66 -8.62 12.10
C LEU A 45 21.12 -8.26 12.35
N ALA A 46 21.96 -8.47 11.33
CA ALA A 46 23.37 -8.16 11.39
C ALA A 46 23.52 -6.69 11.81
N GLN A 47 24.28 -6.45 12.88
CA GLN A 47 24.54 -5.09 13.33
C GLN A 47 25.33 -4.37 12.23
N PRO A 48 24.98 -3.11 11.87
CA PRO A 48 25.69 -2.39 10.81
C PRO A 48 27.15 -2.18 11.21
N ILE A 49 28.06 -2.72 10.39
CA ILE A 49 29.50 -2.80 10.70
C ILE A 49 30.21 -1.52 10.22
N ASN A 50 29.72 -0.91 9.15
CA ASN A 50 30.20 0.35 8.60
C ASN A 50 29.04 1.33 8.29
N ASP A 51 29.37 2.51 7.77
CA ASP A 51 28.38 3.56 7.45
C ASP A 51 27.47 3.18 6.28
N ASP A 52 27.95 2.41 5.30
CA ASP A 52 27.10 1.93 4.19
C ASP A 52 26.07 0.92 4.67
N ASP A 53 26.46 -0.04 5.52
CA ASP A 53 25.53 -0.99 6.15
C ASP A 53 24.47 -0.24 6.97
N ARG A 54 24.91 0.84 7.65
CA ARG A 54 24.02 1.69 8.44
C ARG A 54 23.06 2.50 7.56
N PHE A 55 23.53 2.99 6.42
CA PHE A 55 22.68 3.65 5.43
C PHE A 55 21.65 2.69 4.84
N MET A 56 22.04 1.44 4.57
CA MET A 56 21.11 0.41 4.12
C MET A 56 20.07 0.08 5.21
N ALA A 57 20.47 0.01 6.47
CA ALA A 57 19.55 -0.17 7.60
C ALA A 57 18.60 1.03 7.79
N LEU A 58 19.08 2.26 7.58
CA LEU A 58 18.24 3.47 7.55
C LEU A 58 17.18 3.39 6.45
N ARG A 59 17.58 2.98 5.24
CA ARG A 59 16.66 2.81 4.11
C ARG A 59 15.61 1.75 4.43
N ASP A 60 16.01 0.62 5.01
CA ASP A 60 15.09 -0.45 5.39
C ASP A 60 14.09 0.01 6.47
N ALA A 61 14.57 0.68 7.51
CA ALA A 61 13.71 1.29 8.53
C ALA A 61 12.71 2.28 7.92
N ALA A 62 13.15 3.11 6.96
CA ALA A 62 12.28 4.04 6.27
C ALA A 62 11.21 3.33 5.41
N LEU A 63 11.55 2.21 4.76
CA LEU A 63 10.60 1.41 3.99
C LEU A 63 9.46 0.85 4.85
N HIS A 64 9.78 0.47 6.09
CA HIS A 64 8.83 -0.08 7.05
C HIS A 64 8.19 0.97 7.98
N GLU A 65 8.40 2.26 7.71
CA GLU A 65 7.92 3.37 8.55
C GLU A 65 8.39 3.26 10.03
N ASP A 66 9.52 2.60 10.29
CA ASP A 66 10.14 2.54 11.62
C ASP A 66 10.95 3.81 11.89
N SER A 67 10.23 4.85 12.32
CA SER A 67 10.81 6.16 12.65
C SER A 67 11.90 6.10 13.73
N LYS A 68 11.81 5.15 14.69
CA LYS A 68 12.78 5.05 15.78
C LYS A 68 14.09 4.46 15.27
N ALA A 69 14.03 3.37 14.52
CA ALA A 69 15.22 2.78 13.90
C ALA A 69 15.85 3.75 12.89
N ALA A 70 15.03 4.42 12.07
CA ALA A 70 15.52 5.41 11.11
C ALA A 70 16.27 6.55 11.81
N GLN A 71 15.73 7.11 12.90
CA GLN A 71 16.42 8.15 13.66
C GLN A 71 17.75 7.66 14.25
N LEU A 72 17.80 6.43 14.79
CA LEU A 72 19.02 5.84 15.33
C LEU A 72 20.11 5.70 14.27
N HIS A 73 19.78 5.16 13.10
CA HIS A 73 20.74 4.97 12.01
C HIS A 73 21.20 6.31 11.44
N ALA A 74 20.28 7.26 11.20
CA ALA A 74 20.60 8.59 10.69
C ALA A 74 21.53 9.39 11.61
N ALA A 75 21.34 9.30 12.94
CA ALA A 75 22.17 10.02 13.92
C ALA A 75 23.66 9.64 13.86
N ALA A 76 23.98 8.42 13.44
CA ALA A 76 25.35 7.94 13.30
C ALA A 76 25.94 8.20 11.89
N LEU A 77 25.18 8.78 10.95
CA LEU A 77 25.60 9.08 9.58
C LEU A 77 25.94 10.56 9.35
N GLY A 78 26.34 11.28 10.40
CA GLY A 78 26.58 12.74 10.34
C GLY A 78 27.69 13.20 9.38
N LYS A 79 28.55 12.29 8.89
CA LYS A 79 29.62 12.57 7.91
C LYS A 79 29.46 11.78 6.60
N TYR A 80 28.30 11.18 6.36
CA TYR A 80 28.07 10.35 5.19
C TYR A 80 28.09 11.17 3.90
N ASP A 81 28.60 10.59 2.81
CA ASP A 81 28.88 11.31 1.56
C ASP A 81 27.61 11.85 0.86
N VAL A 82 26.45 11.24 1.13
CA VAL A 82 25.15 11.63 0.56
C VAL A 82 24.16 12.08 1.65
N PRO A 83 24.41 13.20 2.35
CA PRO A 83 23.61 13.62 3.49
C PRO A 83 22.14 13.91 3.12
N SER A 84 21.88 14.25 1.86
CA SER A 84 20.51 14.46 1.35
C SER A 84 19.64 13.21 1.38
N TYR A 85 20.24 12.04 1.14
CA TYR A 85 19.53 10.77 1.22
C TYR A 85 19.35 10.29 2.65
N VAL A 86 20.28 10.64 3.56
CA VAL A 86 20.11 10.39 5.00
C VAL A 86 18.89 11.14 5.52
N ASP A 87 18.83 12.44 5.26
CA ASP A 87 17.69 13.29 5.65
C ASP A 87 16.38 12.81 5.01
N TYR A 88 16.43 12.40 3.74
CA TYR A 88 15.27 11.89 3.01
C TYR A 88 14.70 10.64 3.69
N TYR A 89 15.53 9.62 3.96
CA TYR A 89 15.06 8.40 4.58
C TYR A 89 14.59 8.61 6.02
N GLN A 90 15.23 9.51 6.77
CA GLN A 90 14.77 9.88 8.10
C GLN A 90 13.37 10.51 8.06
N LEU A 91 13.10 11.41 7.12
CA LEU A 91 11.78 12.02 6.95
C LEU A 91 10.75 11.04 6.35
N ARG A 92 11.17 10.18 5.42
CA ARG A 92 10.32 9.17 4.78
C ARG A 92 9.82 8.12 5.78
N ALA A 93 10.61 7.75 6.79
CA ALA A 93 10.18 6.83 7.85
C ALA A 93 8.96 7.32 8.65
N ARG A 94 8.62 8.60 8.52
CA ARG A 94 7.53 9.28 9.22
C ARG A 94 6.63 10.03 8.24
N LEU A 95 6.57 9.57 6.98
CA LEU A 95 5.85 10.24 5.89
C LEU A 95 4.38 10.57 6.25
N ARG A 96 3.72 9.67 6.99
CA ARG A 96 2.32 9.81 7.42
C ARG A 96 2.11 10.55 8.73
N SER A 97 3.16 10.90 9.47
CA SER A 97 3.05 11.58 10.77
C SER A 97 3.80 12.91 10.82
N ALA A 98 4.74 13.15 9.90
CA ALA A 98 5.44 14.40 9.73
C ALA A 98 4.48 15.56 9.42
N SER A 99 4.87 16.74 9.90
CA SER A 99 4.14 17.99 9.65
C SER A 99 4.49 18.60 8.29
N ASN A 100 3.58 19.40 7.73
CA ASN A 100 3.84 20.15 6.49
C ASN A 100 5.09 21.05 6.60
N ALA A 101 5.39 21.58 7.79
CA ALA A 101 6.56 22.41 8.03
C ALA A 101 7.88 21.64 7.81
N GLU A 102 7.94 20.37 8.21
CA GLU A 102 9.14 19.55 8.05
C GLU A 102 9.39 19.17 6.59
N PHE A 103 8.31 18.89 5.84
CA PHE A 103 8.40 18.72 4.38
C PHE A 103 8.90 19.97 3.70
N LEU A 104 8.32 21.14 4.01
CA LEU A 104 8.76 22.42 3.45
C LEU A 104 10.21 22.75 3.81
N GLN A 105 10.65 22.43 5.03
CA GLN A 105 12.05 22.61 5.44
C GLN A 105 12.99 21.75 4.60
N PHE A 106 12.65 20.47 4.38
CA PHE A 106 13.44 19.59 3.52
C PHE A 106 13.50 20.11 2.08
N LEU A 107 12.34 20.44 1.50
CA LEU A 107 12.23 20.91 0.12
C LEU A 107 13.02 22.20 -0.10
N LYS A 108 13.03 23.11 0.88
CA LYS A 108 13.85 24.32 0.84
C LYS A 108 15.35 24.01 0.97
N LYS A 109 15.73 23.10 1.87
CA LYS A 109 17.14 22.70 2.07
C LYS A 109 17.74 22.09 0.81
N TYR A 110 16.96 21.30 0.07
CA TYR A 110 17.40 20.56 -1.10
C TYR A 110 16.81 21.09 -2.41
N GLU A 111 16.39 22.36 -2.45
CA GLU A 111 15.82 22.98 -3.65
C GLU A 111 16.74 22.80 -4.87
N GLY A 112 16.15 22.49 -6.03
CA GLY A 112 16.89 22.19 -7.26
C GLY A 112 17.52 20.81 -7.35
N ASN A 113 17.56 20.03 -6.25
CA ASN A 113 18.06 18.65 -6.28
C ASN A 113 16.95 17.64 -6.60
N ALA A 114 17.29 16.56 -7.30
CA ALA A 114 16.36 15.48 -7.64
C ALA A 114 15.69 14.84 -6.40
N ILE A 115 16.39 14.80 -5.26
CA ILE A 115 15.85 14.24 -4.02
C ILE A 115 14.69 15.06 -3.43
N ALA A 116 14.68 16.38 -3.65
CA ALA A 116 13.55 17.23 -3.26
C ALA A 116 12.31 16.90 -4.10
N ASP A 117 12.48 16.68 -5.41
CA ASP A 117 11.37 16.29 -6.28
C ASP A 117 10.84 14.89 -5.94
N ARG A 118 11.75 13.96 -5.61
CA ARG A 118 11.38 12.63 -5.11
C ARG A 118 10.55 12.70 -3.84
N LEU A 119 10.96 13.50 -2.85
CA LEU A 119 10.17 13.66 -1.63
C LEU A 119 8.84 14.36 -1.91
N ARG A 120 8.81 15.33 -2.84
CA ARG A 120 7.57 16.01 -3.21
C ARG A 120 6.54 15.04 -3.76
N ASN A 121 6.94 14.08 -4.58
CA ASN A 121 6.02 13.01 -5.02
C ASN A 121 5.43 12.24 -3.82
N ASP A 122 6.30 11.71 -2.95
CA ASP A 122 5.87 10.95 -1.77
C ASP A 122 4.93 11.79 -0.86
N TRP A 123 5.20 13.09 -0.70
CA TRP A 123 4.36 14.00 0.07
C TRP A 123 3.02 14.33 -0.61
N LEU A 124 3.01 14.52 -1.94
CA LEU A 124 1.78 14.75 -2.71
C LEU A 124 0.82 13.56 -2.59
N LEU A 125 1.32 12.32 -2.56
CA LEU A 125 0.49 11.15 -2.29
C LEU A 125 -0.16 11.20 -0.90
N VAL A 126 0.58 11.61 0.13
CA VAL A 126 0.03 11.78 1.49
C VAL A 126 -1.00 12.90 1.55
N LEU A 127 -0.72 14.04 0.92
CA LEU A 127 -1.65 15.17 0.87
C LEU A 127 -2.95 14.78 0.15
N GLY A 128 -2.84 14.06 -0.98
CA GLY A 128 -3.98 13.56 -1.75
C GLY A 128 -4.82 12.56 -0.95
N TYR A 129 -4.17 11.60 -0.27
CA TYR A 129 -4.85 10.66 0.61
C TYR A 129 -5.62 11.34 1.75
N ARG A 130 -5.04 12.39 2.35
CA ARG A 130 -5.69 13.17 3.43
C ARG A 130 -6.74 14.16 2.93
N GLY A 131 -6.79 14.43 1.64
CA GLY A 131 -7.62 15.48 1.06
C GLY A 131 -7.19 16.90 1.43
N ASP A 132 -5.92 17.14 1.74
CA ASP A 132 -5.37 18.49 1.95
C ASP A 132 -5.15 19.19 0.61
N TRP A 133 -6.25 19.54 -0.06
CA TRP A 133 -6.24 20.12 -1.41
C TRP A 133 -5.60 21.50 -1.45
N GLY A 134 -5.66 22.25 -0.34
CA GLY A 134 -5.03 23.57 -0.23
C GLY A 134 -3.52 23.49 -0.36
N THR A 135 -2.88 22.58 0.39
CA THR A 135 -1.44 22.35 0.29
C THR A 135 -1.09 21.59 -0.98
N PHE A 136 -1.87 20.58 -1.36
CA PHE A 136 -1.63 19.76 -2.56
C PHE A 136 -1.52 20.63 -3.82
N ASP A 137 -2.49 21.53 -4.04
CA ASP A 137 -2.52 22.36 -5.24
C ASP A 137 -1.40 23.42 -5.28
N GLN A 138 -0.85 23.80 -4.12
CA GLN A 138 0.33 24.68 -4.05
C GLN A 138 1.61 23.94 -4.42
N GLN A 139 1.71 22.66 -4.04
CA GLN A 139 2.93 21.86 -4.24
C GLN A 139 2.96 21.15 -5.59
N LEU A 140 1.82 20.77 -6.15
CA LEU A 140 1.74 20.04 -7.42
C LEU A 140 2.47 20.76 -8.58
N PRO A 141 2.33 22.08 -8.80
CA PRO A 141 3.03 22.78 -9.88
C PRO A 141 4.56 22.79 -9.71
N LEU A 142 5.06 22.50 -8.51
CA LEU A 142 6.49 22.42 -8.19
C LEU A 142 7.05 21.00 -8.36
N PHE A 143 6.21 20.00 -8.66
CA PHE A 143 6.64 18.65 -8.96
C PHE A 143 7.08 18.56 -10.43
N VAL A 144 8.39 18.54 -10.65
CA VAL A 144 8.99 18.69 -11.98
C VAL A 144 8.86 17.41 -12.79
N VAL A 145 9.13 16.25 -12.19
CA VAL A 145 9.12 14.97 -12.91
C VAL A 145 7.69 14.59 -13.33
N ASN A 146 6.70 14.80 -12.46
CA ASN A 146 5.27 14.62 -12.77
C ASN A 146 4.93 13.30 -13.50
N ASP A 147 5.56 12.21 -13.09
CA ASP A 147 5.43 10.88 -13.70
C ASP A 147 4.47 9.96 -12.94
N ASP A 148 4.11 10.28 -11.70
CA ASP A 148 3.24 9.46 -10.86
C ASP A 148 1.74 9.61 -11.22
N ASN A 149 1.13 8.53 -11.69
CA ASN A 149 -0.29 8.51 -12.04
C ASN A 149 -1.22 8.70 -10.84
N GLN A 150 -0.84 8.25 -9.64
CA GLN A 150 -1.65 8.48 -8.45
C GLN A 150 -1.72 9.97 -8.12
N VAL A 151 -0.60 10.70 -8.23
CA VAL A 151 -0.59 12.16 -8.06
C VAL A 151 -1.46 12.84 -9.11
N LYS A 152 -1.41 12.41 -10.37
CA LYS A 152 -2.30 12.94 -11.42
C LYS A 152 -3.77 12.67 -11.14
N CYS A 153 -4.09 11.48 -10.63
CA CYS A 153 -5.45 11.13 -10.23
C CYS A 153 -5.92 11.98 -9.03
N TYR A 154 -5.06 12.22 -8.04
CA TYR A 154 -5.35 13.14 -6.95
C TYR A 154 -5.53 14.60 -7.43
N ALA A 155 -4.82 15.02 -8.47
CA ALA A 155 -5.04 16.34 -9.07
C ALA A 155 -6.43 16.47 -9.70
N LEU A 156 -6.91 15.43 -10.39
CA LEU A 156 -8.29 15.41 -10.90
C LEU A 156 -9.31 15.29 -9.76
N LEU A 157 -8.99 14.56 -8.69
CA LEU A 157 -9.83 14.46 -7.51
C LEU A 157 -9.99 15.81 -6.81
N SER A 158 -8.90 16.57 -6.62
CA SER A 158 -8.92 17.95 -6.09
C SER A 158 -9.90 18.84 -6.87
N LYS A 159 -9.85 18.78 -8.21
CA LYS A 159 -10.78 19.51 -9.09
C LYS A 159 -12.23 19.03 -8.94
N ALA A 160 -12.46 17.71 -8.89
CA ALA A 160 -13.79 17.15 -8.72
C ALA A 160 -14.42 17.52 -7.36
N GLN A 161 -13.63 17.58 -6.29
CA GLN A 161 -14.09 18.05 -4.96
C GLN A 161 -14.54 19.52 -5.01
N LYS A 162 -13.94 20.31 -5.89
CA LYS A 162 -14.33 21.70 -6.20
C LYS A 162 -15.45 21.78 -7.25
N GLN A 163 -16.22 20.71 -7.43
CA GLN A 163 -17.37 20.61 -8.34
C GLN A 163 -17.04 20.81 -9.82
N GLN A 164 -15.76 20.69 -10.21
CA GLN A 164 -15.38 20.74 -11.61
C GLN A 164 -15.71 19.43 -12.31
N LYS A 165 -16.16 19.52 -13.57
CA LYS A 165 -16.37 18.35 -14.42
C LYS A 165 -15.02 17.94 -15.02
N VAL A 166 -14.52 16.78 -14.62
CA VAL A 166 -13.19 16.27 -15.01
C VAL A 166 -13.28 14.91 -15.70
N ALA A 167 -14.48 14.48 -16.07
CA ALA A 167 -14.71 13.14 -16.61
C ALA A 167 -13.93 12.87 -17.92
N VAL A 168 -13.71 13.89 -18.75
CA VAL A 168 -12.97 13.76 -20.00
C VAL A 168 -11.48 13.53 -19.71
N GLU A 169 -10.90 14.35 -18.84
CA GLU A 169 -9.51 14.25 -18.41
C GLU A 169 -9.25 12.96 -17.65
N ALA A 170 -10.21 12.53 -16.82
CA ALA A 170 -10.13 11.27 -16.09
C ALA A 170 -10.11 10.07 -17.03
N ARG A 171 -10.96 10.03 -18.07
CA ARG A 171 -10.91 8.97 -19.09
C ARG A 171 -9.59 8.95 -19.86
N ALA A 172 -9.02 10.13 -20.14
CA ALA A 172 -7.72 10.21 -20.81
C ALA A 172 -6.58 9.69 -19.92
N LEU A 173 -6.63 9.98 -18.61
CA LEU A 173 -5.62 9.55 -17.64
C LEU A 173 -5.74 8.06 -17.28
N LEU A 174 -6.96 7.55 -17.14
CA LEU A 174 -7.25 6.18 -16.70
C LEU A 174 -7.18 5.20 -17.88
N ASN A 175 -5.94 4.95 -18.33
CA ASN A 175 -5.62 4.04 -19.43
C ASN A 175 -4.58 2.94 -19.09
N SER A 176 -4.09 2.89 -17.84
CA SER A 176 -3.03 1.97 -17.40
C SER A 176 -3.30 1.41 -15.99
N PRO A 177 -4.21 0.42 -15.86
CA PRO A 177 -4.68 -0.07 -14.57
C PRO A 177 -3.59 -0.57 -13.62
N LYS A 178 -2.49 -1.10 -14.16
CA LYS A 178 -1.32 -1.53 -13.36
C LYS A 178 -0.68 -0.39 -12.56
N GLN A 179 -0.90 0.87 -12.95
CA GLN A 179 -0.26 2.06 -12.37
C GLN A 179 -1.21 2.92 -11.54
N TYR A 180 -2.45 2.47 -11.32
CA TYR A 180 -3.48 3.31 -10.71
C TYR A 180 -3.31 3.53 -9.21
N GLY A 181 -2.88 2.51 -8.48
CA GLY A 181 -2.83 2.56 -7.03
C GLY A 181 -4.13 3.06 -6.39
N GLU A 182 -4.02 3.61 -5.19
CA GLU A 182 -5.16 4.06 -4.40
C GLU A 182 -5.77 5.36 -4.96
N GLY A 183 -4.93 6.34 -5.34
CA GLY A 183 -5.42 7.65 -5.78
C GLY A 183 -6.33 7.61 -7.00
N CYS A 184 -6.03 6.73 -7.97
CA CYS A 184 -6.89 6.54 -9.13
C CYS A 184 -8.17 5.75 -8.82
N TYR A 185 -8.10 4.78 -7.90
CA TYR A 185 -9.31 4.12 -7.40
C TYR A 185 -10.24 5.14 -6.72
N THR A 186 -9.72 5.97 -5.82
CA THR A 186 -10.50 7.02 -5.14
C THR A 186 -11.11 8.01 -6.14
N LEU A 187 -10.37 8.38 -7.19
CA LEU A 187 -10.91 9.22 -8.27
C LEU A 187 -12.13 8.55 -8.93
N ILE A 188 -12.01 7.29 -9.33
CA ILE A 188 -13.11 6.54 -9.99
C ILE A 188 -14.34 6.51 -9.08
N THR A 189 -14.17 6.11 -7.81
CA THR A 189 -15.25 6.07 -6.83
C THR A 189 -15.92 7.43 -6.66
N GLN A 190 -15.13 8.51 -6.58
CA GLN A 190 -15.66 9.86 -6.44
C GLN A 190 -16.44 10.31 -7.68
N LEU A 191 -15.97 9.99 -8.89
CA LEU A 191 -16.64 10.36 -10.13
C LEU A 191 -17.94 9.59 -10.34
N VAL A 192 -18.02 8.33 -9.90
CA VAL A 192 -19.28 7.58 -9.82
C VAL A 192 -20.26 8.26 -8.87
N ALA A 193 -19.82 8.57 -7.65
CA ALA A 193 -20.66 9.22 -6.64
C ALA A 193 -21.19 10.59 -7.08
N GLN A 194 -20.43 11.31 -7.92
CA GLN A 194 -20.83 12.62 -8.49
C GLN A 194 -21.60 12.51 -9.81
N GLY A 195 -21.88 11.29 -10.30
CA GLY A 195 -22.54 11.07 -11.59
C GLY A 195 -21.73 11.56 -12.80
N GLN A 196 -20.41 11.71 -12.66
CA GLN A 196 -19.50 12.05 -13.74
C GLN A 196 -19.08 10.82 -14.55
N PHE A 197 -18.95 9.68 -13.87
CA PHE A 197 -18.72 8.37 -14.47
C PHE A 197 -20.02 7.57 -14.51
N THR A 198 -20.17 6.83 -15.60
CA THR A 198 -21.31 5.96 -15.93
C THR A 198 -20.97 4.50 -15.71
N ASP A 199 -21.98 3.61 -15.75
CA ASP A 199 -21.74 2.16 -15.75
C ASP A 199 -20.82 1.74 -16.91
N GLY A 200 -20.92 2.43 -18.06
CA GLY A 200 -20.05 2.19 -19.21
C GLY A 200 -18.57 2.51 -18.91
N ASP A 201 -18.31 3.53 -18.09
CA ASP A 201 -16.95 3.88 -17.67
C ASP A 201 -16.37 2.81 -16.73
N LEU A 202 -17.18 2.29 -15.80
CA LEU A 202 -16.78 1.19 -14.92
C LEU A 202 -16.49 -0.09 -15.71
N TRP A 203 -17.36 -0.46 -16.66
CA TRP A 203 -17.13 -1.59 -17.56
C TRP A 203 -15.85 -1.44 -18.38
N ALA A 204 -15.54 -0.24 -18.86
CA ALA A 204 -14.30 0.02 -19.57
C ALA A 204 -13.08 -0.21 -18.67
N GLN A 205 -13.11 0.29 -17.42
CA GLN A 205 -12.01 0.09 -16.46
C GLN A 205 -11.84 -1.38 -16.07
N MET A 206 -12.93 -2.11 -15.79
CA MET A 206 -12.87 -3.54 -15.47
C MET A 206 -12.30 -4.36 -16.62
N ARG A 207 -12.75 -4.11 -17.85
CA ARG A 207 -12.24 -4.82 -19.04
C ARG A 207 -10.74 -4.57 -19.22
N MET A 208 -10.33 -3.31 -19.16
CA MET A 208 -8.92 -2.93 -19.29
C MET A 208 -8.05 -3.54 -18.19
N ALA A 209 -8.57 -3.61 -16.96
CA ALA A 209 -7.88 -4.24 -15.84
C ALA A 209 -7.73 -5.76 -16.05
N ALA A 210 -8.77 -6.44 -16.56
CA ALA A 210 -8.70 -7.86 -16.90
C ALA A 210 -7.68 -8.13 -18.02
N GLU A 211 -7.71 -7.34 -19.10
CA GLU A 211 -6.78 -7.45 -20.23
C GLU A 211 -5.33 -7.16 -19.84
N SER A 212 -5.12 -6.30 -18.85
CA SER A 212 -3.79 -5.94 -18.34
C SER A 212 -3.33 -6.79 -17.15
N SER A 213 -3.96 -7.92 -16.83
CA SER A 213 -3.58 -8.75 -15.67
C SER A 213 -3.60 -7.99 -14.32
N ALA A 214 -4.47 -7.00 -14.19
CA ALA A 214 -4.71 -6.23 -12.96
C ALA A 214 -6.01 -6.72 -12.29
N ALA A 215 -6.18 -8.04 -12.15
CA ALA A 215 -7.41 -8.65 -11.67
C ALA A 215 -7.92 -8.12 -10.31
N PRO A 216 -7.06 -7.91 -9.27
CA PRO A 216 -7.53 -7.35 -8.01
C PRO A 216 -8.14 -5.95 -8.14
N PHE A 217 -7.68 -5.16 -9.10
CA PHE A 217 -8.27 -3.85 -9.38
C PHE A 217 -9.58 -3.98 -10.16
N ALA A 218 -9.69 -4.96 -11.06
CA ALA A 218 -10.96 -5.25 -11.74
C ALA A 218 -12.06 -5.59 -10.72
N ASP A 219 -11.73 -6.44 -9.75
CA ASP A 219 -12.66 -6.85 -8.69
C ASP A 219 -13.07 -5.67 -7.81
N SER A 220 -12.12 -4.80 -7.41
CA SER A 220 -12.44 -3.64 -6.58
C SER A 220 -13.34 -2.60 -7.27
N VAL A 221 -13.26 -2.50 -8.60
CA VAL A 221 -14.15 -1.66 -9.42
C VAL A 221 -15.52 -2.32 -9.59
N ALA A 222 -15.58 -3.65 -9.72
CA ALA A 222 -16.83 -4.40 -9.84
C ALA A 222 -17.71 -4.31 -8.58
N ASP A 223 -17.09 -4.17 -7.42
CA ASP A 223 -17.78 -4.00 -6.13
C ASP A 223 -18.36 -2.59 -5.91
N LEU A 224 -18.05 -1.62 -6.80
CA LEU A 224 -18.62 -0.28 -6.69
C LEU A 224 -20.13 -0.30 -6.99
N PRO A 225 -20.94 0.48 -6.24
CA PRO A 225 -22.38 0.55 -6.51
C PRO A 225 -22.62 1.09 -7.92
N ALA A 226 -23.56 0.48 -8.63
CA ALA A 226 -24.00 0.94 -9.95
C ALA A 226 -24.42 2.42 -9.91
N VAL A 227 -24.16 3.13 -11.00
CA VAL A 227 -24.41 4.57 -11.08
C VAL A 227 -25.92 4.83 -10.95
N PRO A 228 -26.38 5.65 -9.97
CA PRO A 228 -27.79 5.96 -9.82
C PRO A 228 -28.34 6.61 -11.10
N GLY A 229 -29.32 5.96 -11.74
CA GLY A 229 -30.05 6.51 -12.90
C GLY A 229 -29.91 5.74 -14.21
N HIS A 230 -28.97 4.79 -14.34
CA HIS A 230 -28.80 4.07 -15.63
C HIS A 230 -29.75 2.88 -15.84
N ARG A 231 -30.37 2.33 -14.78
CA ARG A 231 -31.42 1.29 -14.91
C ARG A 231 -32.69 1.78 -15.62
N ALA A 232 -32.91 3.08 -15.74
CA ALA A 232 -34.07 3.62 -16.46
C ALA A 232 -33.91 3.59 -18.00
N MET A 233 -32.70 3.34 -18.53
CA MET A 233 -32.42 3.49 -19.97
C MET A 233 -31.99 2.18 -20.66
N GLN A 234 -32.05 1.04 -19.97
CA GLN A 234 -31.72 -0.28 -20.51
C GLN A 234 -32.90 -1.27 -20.49
N ALA A 235 -34.15 -0.79 -20.49
CA ALA A 235 -35.28 -1.67 -20.78
C ALA A 235 -35.25 -2.03 -22.28
N PRO A 236 -35.04 -3.30 -22.66
CA PRO A 236 -35.15 -3.70 -24.06
C PRO A 236 -36.62 -3.60 -24.50
N HIS A 237 -36.86 -2.88 -25.59
CA HIS A 237 -38.09 -3.02 -26.39
C HIS A 237 -37.97 -4.22 -27.32
#